data_AF-A0A2T1F988-F1
#
_entry.id   AF-A0A2T1F988-F1
#
_cell.length_a   1.000
_cell.length_b   1.000
_cell.length_c   1.000
_cell.angle_alpha   90.00
_cell.angle_beta   90.00
_cell.angle_gamma   90.00
#
_symmetry.space_group_name_H-M   'P 1'
#
loop_
_entity.id
_entity.type
_entity.pdbx_description
1 polymer ?
#
loop_
_entity_poly.entity_id
_entity_poly.type
_entity_poly.pdbx_seq_one_letter_code
_entity_poly.pdbx_strand_id
1 'polypeptide(L)'
;MNKILNNYQKGMTAYDNCHSPTLQSQWIALKDEIGEFVREPNLSETWDILHAAGRFLYKLIKIPLHLVAYPTVRKHSQRFEEYGCIRSRRNCEGKCCKQLTVDG
;
A
#
# COMPACT_ATOMS: atom_id res chain seq x y z
N MET A 1 -2.48 -5.21 -20.43
CA MET A 1 -2.18 -5.30 -18.98
C MET A 1 -3.22 -4.47 -18.23
N ASN A 2 -3.91 -5.03 -17.24
CA ASN A 2 -5.01 -4.37 -16.54
C ASN A 2 -4.54 -3.03 -15.92
N LYS A 3 -5.21 -1.91 -16.24
CA LYS A 3 -4.88 -0.55 -15.77
C LYS A 3 -4.68 -0.49 -14.25
N ILE A 4 -5.51 -1.23 -13.51
CA ILE A 4 -5.43 -1.33 -12.04
C ILE A 4 -4.08 -1.89 -11.59
N LEU A 5 -3.66 -3.01 -12.18
CA LEU A 5 -2.38 -3.63 -11.82
C LEU A 5 -1.19 -2.74 -12.19
N ASN A 6 -1.26 -2.04 -13.32
CA ASN A 6 -0.20 -1.13 -13.75
C ASN A 6 -0.04 0.06 -12.78
N ASN A 7 -1.15 0.71 -12.42
CA ASN A 7 -1.13 1.84 -11.49
C ASN A 7 -0.71 1.39 -10.07
N TYR A 8 -1.22 0.24 -9.62
CA TYR A 8 -0.79 -0.37 -8.37
C TYR A 8 0.72 -0.62 -8.37
N GLN A 9 1.26 -1.30 -9.39
CA GLN A 9 2.70 -1.61 -9.47
C GLN A 9 3.56 -0.34 -9.46
N LYS A 10 3.20 0.66 -10.28
CA LYS A 10 3.90 1.95 -10.29
C LYS A 10 3.90 2.62 -8.92
N GLY A 11 2.74 2.65 -8.27
CA GLY A 11 2.59 3.22 -6.94
C GLY A 11 3.39 2.47 -5.87
N MET A 12 3.37 1.14 -5.89
CA MET A 12 4.18 0.30 -5.00
C MET A 12 5.68 0.55 -5.21
N THR A 13 6.15 0.62 -6.46
CA THR A 13 7.55 0.91 -6.78
C THR A 13 7.96 2.30 -6.30
N ALA A 14 7.12 3.32 -6.53
CA ALA A 14 7.40 4.68 -6.05
C ALA A 14 7.49 4.74 -4.52
N TYR A 15 6.57 4.05 -3.83
CA TYR A 15 6.57 3.97 -2.37
C TYR A 15 7.80 3.23 -1.84
N ASP A 16 8.14 2.07 -2.41
CA ASP A 16 9.27 1.24 -1.97
C ASP A 16 10.63 1.91 -2.23
N ASN A 17 10.73 2.74 -3.28
CA ASN A 17 11.92 3.58 -3.53
C ASN A 17 12.09 4.68 -2.45
N CYS A 18 10.99 5.13 -1.86
CA CYS A 18 11.02 6.12 -0.77
C CYS A 18 11.17 5.47 0.60
N HIS A 19 10.60 4.28 0.78
CA HIS A 19 10.59 3.52 2.02
C HIS A 19 11.12 2.12 1.74
N SER A 20 12.41 1.89 2.03
CA SER A 20 13.05 0.60 1.78
C SER A 20 12.20 -0.55 2.35
N PRO A 21 11.73 -1.49 1.52
CA PRO A 21 10.85 -2.56 1.97
C PRO A 21 11.69 -3.63 2.66
N THR A 22 12.07 -3.43 3.91
CA THR A 22 12.74 -4.44 4.75
C THR A 22 11.72 -5.31 5.45
N LEU A 23 12.13 -6.45 6.04
CA LEU A 23 11.23 -7.25 6.86
C LEU A 23 10.64 -6.43 8.01
N GLN A 24 11.47 -5.58 8.64
CA GLN A 24 11.03 -4.71 9.73
C GLN A 24 10.00 -3.67 9.26
N SER A 25 10.20 -3.02 8.11
CA SER A 25 9.24 -2.02 7.63
C SER A 25 7.92 -2.65 7.19
N GLN A 26 7.94 -3.86 6.60
CA GLN A 26 6.71 -4.60 6.29
C GLN A 26 6.00 -5.10 7.55
N TRP A 27 6.73 -5.47 8.60
CA TRP A 27 6.15 -5.83 9.90
C TRP A 27 5.49 -4.64 10.60
N ILE A 28 6.12 -3.46 10.53
CA ILE A 28 5.53 -2.21 11.03
C ILE A 28 4.25 -1.89 10.26
N ALA A 29 4.29 -1.92 8.93
CA ALA A 29 3.11 -1.68 8.10
C ALA A 29 1.95 -2.65 8.44
N LEU A 30 2.22 -3.93 8.65
CA LEU A 30 1.20 -4.89 9.08
C LEU A 30 0.59 -4.51 10.43
N LYS A 31 1.42 -4.12 11.41
CA LYS A 31 0.91 -3.66 12.72
C LYS A 31 0.10 -2.38 12.62
N ASP A 32 0.45 -1.48 11.71
CA ASP A 32 -0.30 -0.25 11.47
C ASP A 32 -1.70 -0.55 10.93
N GLU A 33 -1.83 -1.42 9.92
CA GLU A 33 -3.14 -1.83 9.37
C GLU A 33 -3.98 -2.60 10.41
N ILE A 34 -3.36 -3.41 11.27
CA ILE A 34 -4.04 -4.02 12.43
C ILE A 34 -4.55 -2.92 13.38
N GLY A 35 -3.74 -1.89 13.62
CA GLY A 35 -4.13 -0.73 14.42
C GLY A 35 -5.30 0.06 13.81
N GLU A 36 -5.32 0.25 12.48
CA GLU A 36 -6.44 0.86 11.75
C GLU A 36 -7.72 0.02 11.92
N PHE A 37 -7.64 -1.30 11.75
CA PHE A 37 -8.76 -2.21 11.99
C PHE A 37 -9.28 -2.19 13.44
N VAL A 38 -8.39 -2.16 14.44
CA VAL A 38 -8.79 -2.12 15.86
C VAL A 38 -9.51 -0.81 16.20
N ARG A 39 -9.09 0.32 15.60
CA ARG A 39 -9.73 1.62 15.81
C ARG A 39 -11.08 1.72 15.11
N GLU A 40 -11.17 1.24 13.87
CA GLU A 40 -12.38 1.31 13.05
C GLU A 40 -12.58 0.01 12.25
N PRO A 41 -13.13 -1.05 12.88
CA PRO A 41 -13.21 -2.36 12.28
C PRO A 41 -14.19 -2.36 11.11
N ASN A 42 -13.67 -2.58 9.90
CA ASN A 42 -14.48 -2.70 8.70
C ASN A 42 -13.83 -3.62 7.65
N LEU A 43 -14.59 -3.91 6.59
CA LEU A 43 -14.16 -4.83 5.54
C LEU A 43 -12.96 -4.31 4.74
N SER A 44 -12.83 -2.99 4.54
CA SER A 44 -11.65 -2.42 3.86
C SER A 44 -10.38 -2.72 4.65
N GLU A 45 -10.38 -2.45 5.95
CA GLU A 45 -9.20 -2.66 6.81
C GLU A 45 -8.81 -4.14 6.90
N THR A 46 -9.78 -5.05 6.79
CA THR A 46 -9.49 -6.50 6.69
C THR A 46 -8.68 -6.83 5.43
N TRP A 47 -9.02 -6.21 4.29
CA TRP A 47 -8.27 -6.39 3.05
C TRP A 47 -6.87 -5.75 3.14
N ASP A 48 -6.73 -4.65 3.88
CA ASP A 48 -5.43 -4.01 4.09
C ASP A 48 -4.50 -4.85 4.96
N ILE A 49 -5.03 -5.48 6.02
CA ILE A 49 -4.29 -6.48 6.80
C ILE A 49 -3.85 -7.63 5.90
N LEU A 50 -4.75 -8.20 5.08
CA LEU A 50 -4.40 -9.29 4.17
C LEU A 50 -3.32 -8.88 3.17
N HIS A 51 -3.41 -7.66 2.63
CA HIS A 51 -2.43 -7.10 1.71
C HIS A 51 -1.07 -6.94 2.39
N ALA A 52 -1.01 -6.30 3.56
CA ALA A 52 0.22 -6.09 4.33
C ALA A 52 0.86 -7.42 4.75
N ALA A 53 0.06 -8.38 5.21
CA ALA A 53 0.53 -9.74 5.54
C ALA A 53 1.09 -10.44 4.29
N GLY A 54 0.42 -10.33 3.14
CA GLY A 54 0.91 -10.86 1.88
C GLY A 54 2.24 -10.24 1.44
N ARG A 55 2.47 -8.94 1.70
CA ARG A 55 3.75 -8.29 1.40
C ARG A 55 4.85 -8.71 2.37
N PHE A 56 4.52 -8.88 3.65
CA PHE A 56 5.44 -9.42 4.64
C PHE A 56 5.88 -10.85 4.26
N LEU A 57 4.93 -11.74 3.94
CA LEU A 57 5.21 -13.10 3.50
C LEU A 57 6.01 -13.13 2.19
N TYR A 58 5.74 -12.24 1.24
CA TYR A 58 6.52 -12.15 0.00
C TYR A 58 8.03 -11.97 0.27
N LYS A 59 8.42 -11.28 1.35
CA LYS A 59 9.84 -11.16 1.70
C LYS A 59 10.48 -12.49 2.12
N LEU A 60 9.72 -13.38 2.73
CA LEU A 60 10.14 -14.69 3.20
C LEU A 60 10.10 -15.74 2.09
N ILE A 61 8.97 -15.87 1.40
CA ILE A 61 8.69 -17.00 0.50
C ILE A 61 8.66 -16.62 -1.00
N LYS A 62 8.75 -15.32 -1.34
CA LYS A 62 8.74 -14.80 -2.73
C LYS A 62 7.47 -15.10 -3.54
N ILE A 63 6.37 -15.46 -2.89
CA ILE A 63 5.05 -15.64 -3.52
C ILE A 63 4.21 -14.36 -3.30
N PRO A 64 3.68 -13.71 -4.36
CA PRO A 64 3.05 -12.39 -4.26
C PRO A 64 1.58 -12.47 -3.77
N LEU A 65 1.37 -13.03 -2.58
CA LEU A 65 0.04 -13.25 -1.99
C LEU A 65 -0.75 -11.95 -1.76
N HIS A 66 -0.07 -10.81 -1.66
CA HIS A 66 -0.70 -9.49 -1.53
C HIS A 66 -1.63 -9.15 -2.72
N LEU A 67 -1.45 -9.77 -3.89
CA LEU A 67 -2.33 -9.55 -5.05
C LEU A 67 -3.72 -10.18 -4.89
N VAL A 68 -3.86 -11.15 -3.98
CA VAL A 68 -5.16 -11.75 -3.63
C VAL A 68 -6.05 -10.74 -2.92
N ALA A 69 -5.47 -9.77 -2.22
CA ALA A 69 -6.17 -8.64 -1.62
C ALA A 69 -6.57 -7.59 -2.67
N TYR A 70 -7.33 -8.02 -3.69
CA TYR A 70 -7.71 -7.18 -4.83
C TYR A 70 -8.41 -5.86 -4.46
N PRO A 71 -9.27 -5.81 -3.41
CA PRO A 71 -9.86 -4.53 -2.98
C PRO A 71 -8.81 -3.49 -2.58
N THR A 72 -7.77 -3.88 -1.83
CA THR A 72 -6.66 -2.99 -1.46
C THR A 72 -5.79 -2.65 -2.66
N VAL A 73 -5.53 -3.60 -3.56
CA VAL A 73 -4.83 -3.36 -4.83
C VAL A 73 -5.57 -2.29 -5.65
N ARG A 74 -6.89 -2.40 -5.80
CA ARG A 74 -7.73 -1.42 -6.49
C ARG A 74 -7.69 -0.07 -5.78
N LYS A 75 -7.82 -0.05 -4.46
CA LYS A 75 -7.75 1.17 -3.64
C LYS A 75 -6.42 1.91 -3.83
N HIS A 76 -5.29 1.20 -3.76
CA HIS A 76 -3.97 1.78 -3.98
C HIS A 76 -3.77 2.26 -5.41
N SER A 77 -4.26 1.51 -6.40
CA SER A 77 -4.28 1.95 -7.80
C SER A 77 -5.02 3.28 -7.99
N GLN A 78 -6.21 3.41 -7.40
CA GLN A 78 -7.03 4.62 -7.50
C GLN A 78 -6.33 5.81 -6.84
N ARG A 79 -5.81 5.63 -5.61
CA ARG A 79 -5.06 6.68 -4.90
C ARG A 79 -3.84 7.15 -5.70
N PHE A 80 -3.10 6.21 -6.29
CA PHE A 80 -1.94 6.53 -7.12
C PHE A 80 -2.35 7.29 -8.39
N GLU A 81 -3.47 6.93 -9.00
CA GLU A 81 -4.01 7.64 -10.16
C GLU A 81 -4.50 9.06 -9.80
N GLU A 82 -5.14 9.22 -8.64
CA GLU A 82 -5.71 10.49 -8.19
C GLU A 82 -4.65 11.50 -7.71
N TYR A 83 -3.58 11.06 -7.05
CA TYR A 83 -2.61 11.97 -6.43
C TYR A 83 -1.19 11.42 -6.31
N GLY A 84 -0.85 10.35 -7.05
CA GLY A 84 0.54 9.88 -7.16
C GLY A 84 1.09 9.12 -5.96
N CYS A 85 0.26 8.82 -4.94
CA CYS A 85 0.68 8.01 -3.79
C CYS A 85 -0.34 6.89 -3.47
N ILE A 86 0.15 5.73 -3.03
CA ILE A 86 -0.70 4.59 -2.62
C ILE A 86 -1.26 4.73 -1.20
N ARG A 87 -0.56 5.48 -0.33
CA ARG A 87 -1.01 5.78 1.03
C ARG A 87 -2.08 6.86 0.97
N SER A 88 -2.92 6.94 1.98
CA SER A 88 -3.88 8.04 2.10
C SER A 88 -3.14 9.39 2.17
N ARG A 89 -3.79 10.49 1.80
CA ARG A 89 -3.20 11.84 1.90
C ARG A 89 -2.70 12.16 3.32
N ARG A 90 -3.40 11.67 4.34
CA ARG A 90 -3.05 11.85 5.77
C ARG A 90 -1.85 11.03 6.21
N ASN A 91 -1.59 9.90 5.55
CA ASN A 91 -0.55 8.93 5.92
C ASN A 91 0.57 8.88 4.86
N CYS A 92 0.62 9.88 3.97
CA CYS A 92 1.69 10.02 3.01
C CYS A 92 2.88 10.67 3.69
N GLU A 93 4.02 10.00 3.71
CA GLU A 93 5.27 10.51 4.25
C GLU A 93 6.41 10.43 3.22
N GLY A 94 7.44 11.27 3.39
CA GLY A 94 8.65 11.23 2.59
C GLY A 94 8.53 11.78 1.16
N LYS A 95 9.48 11.42 0.30
CA LYS A 95 9.63 12.00 -1.05
C LYS A 95 8.59 11.50 -2.05
N CYS A 96 7.88 10.41 -1.78
CA CYS A 96 6.79 9.91 -2.64
C CYS A 96 5.52 10.75 -2.57
N CYS A 97 5.46 11.73 -1.65
CA CYS A 97 4.33 12.64 -1.54
C CYS A 97 4.37 13.83 -2.50
N LYS A 98 5.45 14.00 -3.27
CA LYS A 98 5.69 15.19 -4.10
C LYS A 98 4.73 15.40 -5.28
N GLN A 99 3.78 14.49 -5.51
CA GLN A 99 2.67 14.70 -6.45
C GLN A 99 1.38 15.21 -5.79
N LEU A 100 1.35 15.34 -4.45
CA LEU A 100 0.28 16.05 -3.74
C LEU A 100 0.38 17.58 -3.86
N THR A 101 1.51 18.10 -4.36
CA THR A 101 1.88 19.52 -4.31
C THR A 101 1.90 20.23 -5.68
N VAL A 102 1.32 19.63 -6.73
CA VAL A 102 1.34 20.26 -8.08
C VAL A 102 0.03 20.98 -8.43
N ASP A 103 -1.01 20.91 -7.59
CA ASP A 103 -2.27 21.65 -7.80
C ASP A 103 -2.67 22.43 -6.52
N GLY A 104 -1.83 23.38 -6.12
CA GLY A 104 -2.12 24.37 -5.07
C GLY A 104 -1.64 25.75 -5.49
#